data_AF-A0A949FSG6-F1
#
_entry.id   AF-A0A949FSG6-F1
#
_cell.length_a   1.000
_cell.length_b   1.000
_cell.length_c   1.000
_cell.angle_alpha   90.00
_cell.angle_beta   90.00
_cell.angle_gamma   90.00
#
_symmetry.space_group_name_H-M   'P 1'
#
loop_
_entity.id
_entity.type
_entity.pdbx_description
1 polymer ?
#
loop_
_entity_poly.entity_id
_entity_poly.type
_entity_poly.pdbx_seq_one_letter_code
_entity_poly.pdbx_strand_id
1 'polypeptide(L)'
;LSRLNQGRGVRLGNFVITNSQGLKKTIVLNSNTKTVGDVLNSINNNTIGIQARLNEDGDGILITDTTSGTSDFTIVDDQGGNAALDLGIRGTGTQKSGPTRREIQGSQTFRLTIAATDSMSDVVKKINDANGPLTASLLTSGPSNVRMLFTSRSSGDNGRFYADGESVGLNINSTGTGRDAIVSVGGSSETAGTLVRSSSNTVQNAISGVSLTVQSVSTDPVEVVVSSNNSTLEKNLQLFVDQFNKIRDKVTKETAFDASNKTSGLLLGNPEVLRTEQALARLVSQRSFASGQVQSLDRLGISLNDKGRLEFDKEKFSKIMASNPDDVKSFLTKEKTGFGARAKVVIDSLVGVNNSALVNRNNTWTRQIDALNDRVNSMTARLDKERERLLLQFFRMEESITRIRNNASGLGEIQYLSR
;
A
#
# COMPACT_ATOMS: atom_id res chain seq x y z
N LEU A 1 7.93 -27.01 -9.72
CA LEU A 1 8.05 -25.68 -10.35
C LEU A 1 8.74 -24.66 -9.44
N SER A 2 8.43 -24.63 -8.13
CA SER A 2 9.06 -23.71 -7.16
C SER A 2 10.59 -23.75 -7.08
N ARG A 3 11.23 -24.87 -7.48
CA ARG A 3 12.70 -25.01 -7.49
C ARG A 3 13.39 -24.44 -8.74
N LEU A 4 12.65 -24.12 -9.78
CA LEU A 4 13.22 -23.55 -11.02
C LEU A 4 13.66 -22.10 -10.77
N ASN A 5 14.46 -21.55 -11.69
CA ASN A 5 14.93 -20.16 -11.64
C ASN A 5 15.64 -19.81 -10.31
N GLN A 6 16.58 -20.67 -9.88
CA GLN A 6 17.30 -20.53 -8.61
C GLN A 6 16.36 -20.42 -7.39
N GLY A 7 15.31 -21.23 -7.36
CA GLY A 7 14.34 -21.26 -6.27
C GLY A 7 13.33 -20.12 -6.26
N ARG A 8 13.34 -19.21 -7.27
CA ARG A 8 12.28 -18.21 -7.46
C ARG A 8 10.97 -18.85 -7.92
N GLY A 9 11.07 -20.02 -8.54
CA GLY A 9 9.93 -20.75 -9.07
C GLY A 9 9.43 -20.20 -10.40
N VAL A 10 8.31 -20.77 -10.85
CA VAL A 10 7.55 -20.31 -12.02
C VAL A 10 6.25 -19.73 -11.49
N ARG A 11 5.95 -18.48 -11.85
CA ARG A 11 4.67 -17.85 -11.50
C ARG A 11 3.56 -18.57 -12.25
N LEU A 12 2.55 -19.01 -11.50
CA LEU A 12 1.35 -19.60 -12.06
C LEU A 12 0.59 -18.53 -12.87
N GLY A 13 -0.05 -18.95 -13.94
CA GLY A 13 -0.68 -18.06 -14.90
C GLY A 13 -0.90 -18.73 -16.24
N ASN A 14 -1.44 -17.94 -17.16
CA ASN A 14 -1.78 -18.40 -18.49
C ASN A 14 -0.78 -17.87 -19.51
N PHE A 15 -0.54 -18.66 -20.55
CA PHE A 15 0.17 -18.21 -21.74
C PHE A 15 -0.48 -18.81 -22.98
N VAL A 16 -0.38 -18.11 -24.10
CA VAL A 16 -0.98 -18.51 -25.37
C VAL A 16 0.12 -18.96 -26.31
N ILE A 17 -0.04 -20.16 -26.85
CA ILE A 17 0.76 -20.67 -27.96
C ILE A 17 -0.03 -20.45 -29.25
N THR A 18 0.58 -19.80 -30.23
CA THR A 18 0.02 -19.63 -31.59
C THR A 18 0.92 -20.38 -32.57
N ASN A 19 0.41 -21.40 -33.26
CA ASN A 19 1.19 -22.14 -34.26
C ASN A 19 1.33 -21.34 -35.56
N SER A 20 2.11 -21.85 -36.51
CA SER A 20 2.36 -21.22 -37.81
C SER A 20 1.15 -21.22 -38.75
N GLN A 21 0.06 -21.93 -38.43
CA GLN A 21 -1.23 -21.84 -39.12
C GLN A 21 -2.16 -20.79 -38.49
N GLY A 22 -1.72 -20.09 -37.45
CA GLY A 22 -2.50 -19.08 -36.73
C GLY A 22 -3.48 -19.64 -35.70
N LEU A 23 -3.49 -20.95 -35.46
CA LEU A 23 -4.30 -21.58 -34.42
C LEU A 23 -3.70 -21.31 -33.05
N LYS A 24 -4.56 -21.00 -32.08
CA LYS A 24 -4.16 -20.61 -30.72
C LYS A 24 -4.62 -21.65 -29.70
N LYS A 25 -3.78 -21.87 -28.69
CA LYS A 25 -4.12 -22.63 -27.49
C LYS A 25 -3.64 -21.88 -26.26
N THR A 26 -4.55 -21.61 -25.34
CA THR A 26 -4.21 -21.12 -24.00
C THR A 26 -3.80 -22.29 -23.12
N ILE A 27 -2.63 -22.18 -22.52
CA ILE A 27 -2.11 -23.10 -21.51
C ILE A 27 -2.32 -22.45 -20.15
N VAL A 28 -2.94 -23.19 -19.23
CA VAL A 28 -3.29 -22.73 -17.89
C VAL A 28 -2.41 -23.46 -16.89
N LEU A 29 -1.50 -22.73 -16.22
CA LEU A 29 -0.74 -23.27 -15.09
C LEU A 29 -1.41 -22.80 -13.81
N ASN A 30 -1.98 -23.75 -13.06
CA ASN A 30 -2.68 -23.48 -11.80
C ASN A 30 -2.08 -24.30 -10.65
N SER A 31 -2.75 -24.32 -9.50
CA SER A 31 -2.29 -25.04 -8.30
C SER A 31 -2.07 -26.54 -8.48
N ASN A 32 -2.65 -27.14 -9.53
CA ASN A 32 -2.45 -28.54 -9.89
C ASN A 32 -1.18 -28.77 -10.72
N THR A 33 -0.61 -27.73 -11.33
CA THR A 33 0.64 -27.82 -12.09
C THR A 33 1.83 -27.68 -11.15
N LYS A 34 2.39 -28.80 -10.67
CA LYS A 34 3.45 -28.80 -9.66
C LYS A 34 4.82 -29.15 -10.22
N THR A 35 4.87 -29.91 -11.30
CA THR A 35 6.09 -30.46 -11.89
C THR A 35 6.31 -29.96 -13.32
N VAL A 36 7.53 -30.13 -13.85
CA VAL A 36 7.80 -29.88 -15.27
C VAL A 36 7.03 -30.85 -16.15
N GLY A 37 6.83 -32.10 -15.69
CA GLY A 37 5.97 -33.07 -16.36
C GLY A 37 4.53 -32.57 -16.52
N ASP A 38 3.95 -31.94 -15.49
CA ASP A 38 2.61 -31.34 -15.58
C ASP A 38 2.56 -30.24 -16.63
N VAL A 39 3.60 -29.39 -16.70
CA VAL A 39 3.72 -28.34 -17.72
C VAL A 39 3.78 -28.95 -19.12
N LEU A 40 4.62 -29.97 -19.33
CA LEU A 40 4.73 -30.67 -20.61
C LEU A 40 3.39 -31.30 -21.00
N ASN A 41 2.70 -31.95 -20.06
CA ASN A 41 1.38 -32.54 -20.29
C ASN A 41 0.34 -31.47 -20.64
N SER A 42 0.34 -30.32 -19.95
CA SER A 42 -0.56 -29.21 -20.26
C SER A 42 -0.31 -28.64 -21.67
N ILE A 43 0.95 -28.52 -22.10
CA ILE A 43 1.28 -28.06 -23.45
C ILE A 43 0.92 -29.12 -24.49
N ASN A 44 1.28 -30.38 -24.28
CA ASN A 44 1.04 -31.49 -25.22
C ASN A 44 -0.43 -31.86 -25.35
N ASN A 45 -1.28 -31.52 -24.37
CA ASN A 45 -2.73 -31.68 -24.48
C ASN A 45 -3.35 -30.56 -25.34
N ASN A 46 -3.06 -30.62 -26.65
CA ASN A 46 -3.53 -29.67 -27.63
C ASN A 46 -3.91 -30.37 -28.94
N THR A 47 -4.69 -29.68 -29.78
CA THR A 47 -5.08 -30.11 -31.12
C THR A 47 -4.53 -29.18 -32.21
N ILE A 48 -3.54 -28.35 -31.86
CA ILE A 48 -2.98 -27.31 -32.74
C ILE A 48 -1.61 -27.71 -33.31
N GLY A 49 -1.22 -28.98 -33.19
CA GLY A 49 0.05 -29.48 -33.77
C GLY A 49 1.30 -28.94 -33.05
N ILE A 50 1.21 -28.74 -31.73
CA ILE A 50 2.36 -28.36 -30.90
C ILE A 50 2.84 -29.58 -30.11
N GLN A 51 4.15 -29.76 -30.04
CA GLN A 51 4.80 -30.78 -29.23
C GLN A 51 5.83 -30.14 -28.31
N ALA A 52 5.82 -30.49 -27.02
CA ALA A 52 6.77 -30.04 -26.02
C ALA A 52 7.51 -31.24 -25.41
N ARG A 53 8.83 -31.13 -25.34
CA ARG A 53 9.71 -32.09 -24.67
C ARG A 53 10.81 -31.34 -23.91
N LEU A 54 11.55 -32.04 -23.05
CA LEU A 54 12.81 -31.48 -22.53
C LEU A 54 13.79 -31.28 -23.70
N ASN A 55 14.52 -30.17 -23.68
CA ASN A 55 15.55 -29.92 -24.67
C ASN A 55 16.76 -30.86 -24.45
N GLU A 56 17.62 -30.94 -25.46
CA GLU A 56 18.78 -31.85 -25.43
C GLU A 56 19.86 -31.38 -24.45
N ASP A 57 19.91 -30.08 -24.16
CA ASP A 57 20.78 -29.48 -23.15
C ASP A 57 20.35 -29.80 -21.71
N GLY A 58 19.13 -30.31 -21.51
CA GLY A 58 18.55 -30.66 -20.22
C GLY A 58 18.19 -29.46 -19.32
N ASP A 59 18.32 -28.23 -19.82
CA ASP A 59 18.14 -27.00 -19.05
C ASP A 59 16.80 -26.27 -19.34
N GLY A 60 15.99 -26.77 -20.27
CA GLY A 60 14.74 -26.13 -20.66
C GLY A 60 13.76 -27.03 -21.42
N ILE A 61 12.73 -26.40 -21.96
CA ILE A 61 11.67 -27.06 -22.73
C ILE A 61 11.82 -26.69 -24.21
N LEU A 62 11.92 -27.69 -25.07
CA LEU A 62 11.82 -27.54 -26.51
C LEU A 62 10.37 -27.65 -26.92
N ILE A 63 9.86 -26.63 -27.60
CA ILE A 63 8.52 -26.61 -28.16
C ILE A 63 8.63 -26.56 -29.69
N THR A 64 8.06 -27.56 -30.34
CA THR A 64 8.08 -27.75 -31.79
C THR A 64 6.67 -27.55 -32.34
N ASP A 65 6.57 -26.72 -33.38
CA ASP A 65 5.41 -26.68 -34.26
C ASP A 65 5.60 -27.71 -35.38
N THR A 66 4.68 -28.67 -35.46
CA THR A 66 4.67 -29.74 -36.45
C THR A 66 3.78 -29.44 -37.65
N THR A 67 3.21 -28.24 -37.72
CA THR A 67 2.33 -27.80 -38.81
C THR A 67 3.10 -27.13 -39.94
N SER A 68 2.55 -27.15 -41.16
CA SER A 68 3.20 -26.57 -42.36
C SER A 68 2.74 -25.13 -42.64
N GLY A 69 2.47 -24.34 -41.60
CA GLY A 69 1.97 -22.97 -41.73
C GLY A 69 3.07 -21.95 -42.05
N THR A 70 2.66 -20.77 -42.53
CA THR A 70 3.57 -19.69 -42.92
C THR A 70 3.63 -18.54 -41.91
N SER A 71 2.65 -18.44 -41.00
CA SER A 71 2.62 -17.44 -39.94
C SER A 71 3.66 -17.71 -38.85
N ASP A 72 3.88 -16.73 -37.98
CA ASP A 72 4.83 -16.84 -36.88
C ASP A 72 4.33 -17.77 -35.78
N PHE A 73 5.15 -18.78 -35.46
CA PHE A 73 4.98 -19.59 -34.27
C PHE A 73 5.38 -18.76 -33.05
N THR A 74 4.45 -18.45 -32.14
CA THR A 74 4.70 -17.55 -31.00
C THR A 74 4.16 -18.09 -29.68
N ILE A 75 4.83 -17.73 -28.59
CA ILE A 75 4.40 -17.99 -27.22
C ILE A 75 4.45 -16.68 -26.46
N VAL A 76 3.29 -16.26 -25.91
CA VAL A 76 3.14 -15.01 -25.18
C VAL A 76 2.40 -15.24 -23.87
N ASP A 77 2.81 -14.55 -22.81
CA ASP A 77 2.06 -14.54 -21.55
C ASP A 77 0.71 -13.83 -21.73
N ASP A 78 -0.33 -14.33 -21.08
CA ASP A 78 -1.68 -13.75 -21.10
C ASP A 78 -1.95 -12.94 -19.83
N GLN A 79 -2.78 -11.89 -19.92
CA GLN A 79 -3.22 -11.03 -18.81
C GLN A 79 -2.10 -10.48 -17.90
N GLY A 80 -0.90 -10.21 -18.45
CA GLY A 80 0.24 -9.73 -17.65
C GLY A 80 0.91 -10.81 -16.80
N GLY A 81 0.60 -12.09 -17.06
CA GLY A 81 1.31 -13.24 -16.51
C GLY A 81 2.80 -13.28 -16.92
N ASN A 82 3.55 -14.18 -16.30
CA ASN A 82 4.97 -14.39 -16.61
C ASN A 82 5.35 -15.88 -16.62
N ALA A 83 4.36 -16.76 -16.81
CA ALA A 83 4.56 -18.20 -16.77
C ALA A 83 5.49 -18.68 -17.91
N ALA A 84 5.27 -18.19 -19.14
CA ALA A 84 6.10 -18.53 -20.28
C ALA A 84 7.50 -17.91 -20.17
N LEU A 85 7.61 -16.71 -19.61
CA LEU A 85 8.90 -16.09 -19.30
C LEU A 85 9.71 -16.91 -18.30
N ASP A 86 9.09 -17.27 -17.17
CA ASP A 86 9.74 -18.01 -16.10
C ASP A 86 10.12 -19.44 -16.54
N LEU A 87 9.42 -20.02 -17.52
CA LEU A 87 9.79 -21.29 -18.15
C LEU A 87 10.87 -21.14 -19.24
N GLY A 88 11.24 -19.90 -19.59
CA GLY A 88 12.22 -19.60 -20.64
C GLY A 88 11.71 -19.85 -22.07
N ILE A 89 10.41 -20.00 -22.28
CA ILE A 89 9.80 -20.37 -23.57
C ILE A 89 9.06 -19.22 -24.27
N ARG A 90 9.03 -18.02 -23.69
CA ARG A 90 8.37 -16.86 -24.30
C ARG A 90 9.17 -16.36 -25.50
N GLY A 91 8.51 -16.19 -26.65
CA GLY A 91 9.13 -15.63 -27.85
C GLY A 91 8.55 -16.17 -29.15
N THR A 92 9.31 -16.01 -30.23
CA THR A 92 8.97 -16.47 -31.57
C THR A 92 9.87 -17.64 -31.97
N GLY A 93 9.27 -18.68 -32.54
CA GLY A 93 9.97 -19.86 -33.00
C GLY A 93 10.83 -19.61 -34.23
N THR A 94 11.97 -20.27 -34.25
CA THR A 94 12.93 -20.23 -35.37
C THR A 94 12.75 -21.45 -36.25
N GLN A 95 12.99 -21.30 -37.55
CA GLN A 95 12.91 -22.41 -38.49
C GLN A 95 14.13 -23.32 -38.33
N LYS A 96 13.90 -24.63 -38.14
CA LYS A 96 14.94 -25.65 -37.99
C LYS A 96 14.70 -26.76 -39.00
N SER A 97 15.66 -26.93 -39.92
CA SER A 97 15.74 -28.00 -40.93
C SER A 97 14.43 -28.29 -41.71
N GLY A 98 14.35 -27.77 -42.94
CA GLY A 98 13.21 -27.97 -43.85
C GLY A 98 12.14 -26.87 -43.77
N PRO A 99 11.21 -26.79 -44.76
CA PRO A 99 10.27 -25.68 -44.90
C PRO A 99 9.17 -25.59 -43.82
N THR A 100 8.99 -26.63 -43.00
CA THR A 100 7.76 -26.79 -42.19
C THR A 100 7.97 -26.92 -40.69
N ARG A 101 9.20 -26.99 -40.17
CA ARG A 101 9.45 -27.23 -38.74
C ARG A 101 9.98 -25.97 -38.06
N ARG A 102 9.24 -25.46 -37.08
CA ARG A 102 9.63 -24.29 -36.26
C ARG A 102 9.75 -24.69 -34.80
N GLU A 103 10.73 -24.12 -34.10
CA GLU A 103 11.02 -24.46 -32.72
C GLU A 103 11.32 -23.26 -31.85
N ILE A 104 10.87 -23.33 -30.60
CA ILE A 104 11.30 -22.49 -29.49
C ILE A 104 12.07 -23.39 -28.54
N GLN A 105 13.37 -23.13 -28.42
CA GLN A 105 14.23 -23.81 -27.45
C GLN A 105 14.29 -22.96 -26.19
N GLY A 106 13.51 -23.32 -25.19
CA GLY A 106 13.63 -22.73 -23.86
C GLY A 106 14.95 -23.14 -23.21
N SER A 107 15.46 -22.28 -22.35
CA SER A 107 16.75 -22.45 -21.67
C SER A 107 16.70 -21.71 -20.34
N GLN A 108 17.08 -22.39 -19.25
CA GLN A 108 17.35 -21.74 -17.96
C GLN A 108 18.79 -21.23 -17.87
N THR A 109 19.66 -21.58 -18.83
CA THR A 109 21.00 -20.98 -18.92
C THR A 109 20.91 -19.51 -19.25
N PHE A 110 21.50 -18.69 -18.38
CA PHE A 110 21.67 -17.27 -18.61
C PHE A 110 22.93 -17.03 -19.45
N ARG A 111 22.77 -16.43 -20.64
CA ARG A 111 23.87 -16.14 -21.56
C ARG A 111 24.11 -14.63 -21.61
N LEU A 112 25.38 -14.24 -21.58
CA LEU A 112 25.80 -12.85 -21.69
C LEU A 112 26.82 -12.71 -22.83
N THR A 113 26.56 -11.80 -23.75
CA THR A 113 27.49 -11.50 -24.85
C THR A 113 28.56 -10.53 -24.38
N ILE A 114 29.82 -10.91 -24.53
CA ILE A 114 30.99 -10.09 -24.24
C ILE A 114 31.70 -9.80 -25.56
N ALA A 115 32.02 -8.53 -25.81
CA ALA A 115 32.76 -8.08 -26.97
C ALA A 115 34.26 -8.09 -26.67
N ALA A 116 35.10 -8.29 -27.70
CA ALA A 116 36.57 -8.27 -27.53
C ALA A 116 37.11 -6.92 -27.02
N THR A 117 36.35 -5.84 -27.16
CA THR A 117 36.67 -4.50 -26.67
C THR A 117 36.23 -4.25 -25.22
N ASP A 118 35.46 -5.15 -24.62
CA ASP A 118 34.97 -4.97 -23.26
C ASP A 118 36.13 -5.09 -22.26
N SER A 119 36.29 -4.09 -21.40
CA SER A 119 37.16 -4.20 -20.24
C SER A 119 36.53 -5.10 -19.16
N MET A 120 37.34 -5.51 -18.17
CA MET A 120 36.82 -6.23 -16.99
C MET A 120 35.71 -5.46 -16.26
N SER A 121 35.81 -4.13 -16.24
CA SER A 121 34.79 -3.25 -15.67
C SER A 121 33.51 -3.27 -16.50
N ASP A 122 33.61 -3.31 -17.83
CA ASP A 122 32.46 -3.39 -18.71
C ASP A 122 31.74 -4.73 -18.57
N VAL A 123 32.49 -5.83 -18.43
CA VAL A 123 31.93 -7.16 -18.16
C VAL A 123 31.17 -7.17 -16.83
N VAL A 124 31.78 -6.64 -15.75
CA VAL A 124 31.12 -6.53 -14.44
C VAL A 124 29.82 -5.71 -14.54
N LYS A 125 29.86 -4.58 -15.25
CA LYS A 125 28.68 -3.76 -15.48
C LYS A 125 27.60 -4.52 -16.24
N LYS A 126 27.95 -5.18 -17.34
CA LYS A 126 27.00 -5.98 -18.15
C LYS A 126 26.34 -7.09 -17.31
N ILE A 127 27.09 -7.78 -16.46
CA ILE A 127 26.52 -8.81 -15.56
C ILE A 127 25.51 -8.20 -14.60
N ASN A 128 25.87 -7.09 -13.96
CA ASN A 128 25.02 -6.44 -12.96
C ASN A 128 23.77 -5.80 -13.60
N ASP A 129 23.90 -5.20 -14.78
CA ASP A 129 22.83 -4.54 -15.53
C ASP A 129 21.86 -5.54 -16.17
N ALA A 130 22.34 -6.71 -16.58
CA ALA A 130 21.50 -7.72 -17.22
C ALA A 130 20.50 -8.39 -16.25
N ASN A 131 20.50 -8.00 -14.96
CA ASN A 131 19.59 -8.45 -13.90
C ASN A 131 19.43 -9.98 -13.84
N GLY A 132 20.51 -10.68 -14.21
CA GLY A 132 20.57 -12.13 -14.27
C GLY A 132 20.73 -12.77 -12.88
N PRO A 133 21.00 -14.09 -12.83
CA PRO A 133 21.14 -14.85 -11.60
C PRO A 133 22.32 -14.43 -10.71
N LEU A 134 23.32 -13.74 -11.28
CA LEU A 134 24.58 -13.41 -10.62
C LEU A 134 24.78 -11.89 -10.51
N THR A 135 25.66 -11.52 -9.59
CA THR A 135 26.32 -10.21 -9.52
C THR A 135 27.82 -10.42 -9.66
N ALA A 136 28.52 -9.44 -10.23
CA ALA A 136 29.96 -9.45 -10.32
C ALA A 136 30.58 -8.22 -9.66
N SER A 137 31.79 -8.36 -9.14
CA SER A 137 32.62 -7.27 -8.62
C SER A 137 34.09 -7.52 -8.89
N LEU A 138 34.89 -6.45 -8.95
CA LEU A 138 36.34 -6.55 -9.06
C LEU A 138 36.98 -6.66 -7.66
N LEU A 139 37.91 -7.59 -7.51
CA LEU A 139 38.77 -7.75 -6.35
C LEU A 139 40.22 -7.50 -6.78
N THR A 140 40.83 -6.45 -6.25
CA THR A 140 42.22 -6.09 -6.54
C THR A 140 43.12 -6.47 -5.36
N SER A 141 44.01 -7.43 -5.57
CA SER A 141 45.01 -7.89 -4.58
C SER A 141 46.41 -7.41 -4.97
N GLY A 142 46.64 -6.09 -4.89
CA GLY A 142 47.89 -5.44 -5.29
C GLY A 142 47.87 -4.85 -6.72
N PRO A 143 48.95 -4.19 -7.15
CA PRO A 143 48.96 -3.31 -8.34
C PRO A 143 48.73 -4.03 -9.69
N SER A 144 48.84 -5.35 -9.74
CA SER A 144 48.72 -6.13 -10.99
C SER A 144 47.82 -7.38 -10.87
N ASN A 145 47.14 -7.59 -9.73
CA ASN A 145 46.34 -8.80 -9.51
C ASN A 145 44.86 -8.43 -9.34
N VAL A 146 44.12 -8.37 -10.44
CA VAL A 146 42.69 -8.09 -10.45
C VAL A 146 41.94 -9.37 -10.79
N ARG A 147 40.98 -9.74 -9.95
CA ARG A 147 40.10 -10.91 -10.13
C ARG A 147 38.65 -10.46 -10.15
N MET A 148 37.82 -11.14 -10.93
CA MET A 148 36.36 -10.99 -10.82
C MET A 148 35.84 -11.95 -9.76
N LEU A 149 35.03 -11.44 -8.84
CA LEU A 149 34.23 -12.23 -7.94
C LEU A 149 32.81 -12.28 -8.47
N PHE A 150 32.28 -13.49 -8.61
CA PHE A 150 30.90 -13.74 -8.99
C PHE A 150 30.14 -14.23 -7.76
N THR A 151 29.00 -13.61 -7.48
CA THR A 151 28.15 -13.96 -6.33
C THR A 151 26.74 -14.22 -6.83
N SER A 152 26.12 -15.30 -6.36
CA SER A 152 24.73 -15.58 -6.68
C SER A 152 23.80 -14.60 -5.98
N ARG A 153 22.73 -14.19 -6.67
CA ARG A 153 21.65 -13.38 -6.06
C ARG A 153 20.73 -14.23 -5.18
N SER A 154 20.76 -15.54 -5.35
CA SER A 154 20.04 -16.49 -4.51
C SER A 154 20.96 -17.07 -3.45
N SER A 155 20.41 -17.26 -2.24
CA SER A 155 21.09 -17.96 -1.15
C SER A 155 20.83 -19.46 -1.22
N GLY A 156 21.58 -20.21 -0.40
CA GLY A 156 21.37 -21.65 -0.28
C GLY A 156 21.89 -22.45 -1.47
N ASP A 157 21.49 -23.72 -1.51
CA ASP A 157 21.71 -24.68 -2.58
C ASP A 157 21.14 -24.17 -3.91
N ASN A 158 20.02 -23.44 -3.87
CA ASN A 158 19.43 -22.76 -5.02
C ASN A 158 20.34 -21.68 -5.62
N GLY A 159 21.23 -21.12 -4.81
CA GLY A 159 22.24 -20.15 -5.23
C GLY A 159 23.43 -20.76 -5.95
N ARG A 160 23.58 -22.09 -5.98
CA ARG A 160 24.67 -22.74 -6.71
C ARG A 160 24.54 -22.47 -8.19
N PHE A 161 25.66 -22.13 -8.81
CA PHE A 161 25.74 -21.88 -10.25
C PHE A 161 27.03 -22.45 -10.80
N TYR A 162 26.97 -22.71 -12.11
CA TYR A 162 28.14 -22.95 -12.94
C TYR A 162 28.18 -21.81 -13.97
N ALA A 163 29.36 -21.26 -14.19
CA ALA A 163 29.58 -20.23 -15.19
C ALA A 163 30.70 -20.69 -16.11
N ASP A 164 30.39 -20.76 -17.39
CA ASP A 164 31.37 -21.03 -18.43
C ASP A 164 31.84 -19.70 -19.03
N GLY A 165 33.15 -19.50 -19.00
CA GLY A 165 33.83 -18.33 -19.54
C GLY A 165 34.94 -18.71 -20.52
N GLU A 166 35.04 -19.98 -20.94
CA GLU A 166 36.16 -20.47 -21.74
C GLU A 166 36.22 -19.76 -23.10
N SER A 167 35.06 -19.52 -23.72
CA SER A 167 34.96 -18.82 -25.01
C SER A 167 35.48 -17.38 -25.00
N VAL A 168 35.64 -16.78 -23.81
CA VAL A 168 36.13 -15.41 -23.60
C VAL A 168 37.44 -15.39 -22.80
N GLY A 169 38.09 -16.54 -22.62
CA GLY A 169 39.36 -16.66 -21.91
C GLY A 169 39.27 -16.45 -20.39
N LEU A 170 38.07 -16.55 -19.81
CA LEU A 170 37.86 -16.41 -18.37
C LEU A 170 37.88 -17.79 -17.71
N ASN A 171 38.91 -18.04 -16.89
CA ASN A 171 38.94 -19.22 -16.03
C ASN A 171 38.17 -18.93 -14.74
N ILE A 172 36.95 -19.48 -14.63
CA ILE A 172 36.07 -19.28 -13.47
C ILE A 172 36.21 -20.47 -12.52
N ASN A 173 36.70 -20.20 -11.31
CA ASN A 173 36.83 -21.20 -10.25
C ASN A 173 35.80 -20.97 -9.15
N SER A 174 35.21 -22.04 -8.63
CA SER A 174 34.32 -21.97 -7.46
C SER A 174 35.14 -21.85 -6.18
N THR A 175 35.03 -20.70 -5.50
CA THR A 175 35.67 -20.45 -4.19
C THR A 175 34.75 -20.76 -3.01
N GLY A 176 33.46 -21.01 -3.27
CA GLY A 176 32.46 -21.33 -2.26
C GLY A 176 31.17 -21.82 -2.92
N THR A 177 30.46 -22.70 -2.23
CA THR A 177 29.16 -23.22 -2.68
C THR A 177 28.08 -22.75 -1.72
N GLY A 178 26.96 -22.28 -2.28
CA GLY A 178 25.75 -22.01 -1.50
C GLY A 178 25.28 -23.30 -0.81
N ARG A 179 24.92 -23.19 0.47
CA ARG A 179 24.41 -24.29 1.29
C ARG A 179 23.18 -23.81 2.03
N ASP A 180 22.17 -24.67 2.10
CA ASP A 180 20.97 -24.37 2.85
C ASP A 180 21.26 -24.40 4.35
N ALA A 181 20.61 -23.49 5.09
CA ALA A 181 20.56 -23.57 6.54
C ALA A 181 19.75 -24.81 6.94
N ILE A 182 20.25 -25.55 7.92
CA ILE A 182 19.54 -26.69 8.50
C ILE A 182 19.35 -26.37 9.97
N VAL A 183 18.10 -26.34 10.42
CA VAL A 183 17.72 -26.08 11.80
C VAL A 183 16.99 -27.31 12.33
N SER A 184 17.40 -27.81 13.49
CA SER A 184 16.63 -28.82 14.22
C SER A 184 15.64 -28.11 15.13
N VAL A 185 14.35 -28.41 14.98
CA VAL A 185 13.27 -27.81 15.77
C VAL A 185 12.63 -28.87 16.67
N GLY A 186 12.41 -28.51 17.94
CA GLY A 186 11.78 -29.41 18.92
C GLY A 186 12.67 -30.54 19.41
N GLY A 187 13.98 -30.46 19.15
CA GLY A 187 14.98 -31.38 19.71
C GLY A 187 15.59 -30.84 21.01
N SER A 188 16.10 -31.74 21.83
CA SER A 188 16.94 -31.44 23.00
C SER A 188 18.30 -32.11 22.84
N SER A 189 19.21 -31.92 23.79
CA SER A 189 20.50 -32.65 23.80
C SER A 189 20.33 -34.18 23.82
N GLU A 190 19.16 -34.67 24.25
CA GLU A 190 18.87 -36.10 24.40
C GLU A 190 17.87 -36.63 23.36
N THR A 191 17.12 -35.75 22.67
CA THR A 191 16.06 -36.14 21.72
C THR A 191 16.26 -35.47 20.37
N ALA A 192 16.25 -36.26 19.28
CA ALA A 192 16.35 -35.73 17.94
C ALA A 192 15.13 -34.86 17.58
N GLY A 193 15.38 -33.62 17.17
CA GLY A 193 14.35 -32.71 16.65
C GLY A 193 14.05 -32.95 15.17
N THR A 194 13.05 -32.23 14.65
CA THR A 194 12.73 -32.24 13.21
C THR A 194 13.69 -31.33 12.46
N LEU A 195 14.34 -31.86 11.42
CA LEU A 195 15.23 -31.08 10.57
C LEU A 195 14.41 -30.26 9.56
N VAL A 196 14.58 -28.95 9.62
CA VAL A 196 14.02 -28.01 8.65
C VAL A 196 15.17 -27.42 7.85
N ARG A 197 15.07 -27.56 6.54
CA ARG A 197 16.04 -27.03 5.57
C ARG A 197 15.48 -25.74 4.96
N SER A 198 16.29 -24.69 4.94
CA SER A 198 15.94 -23.38 4.40
C SER A 198 17.03 -22.88 3.46
N SER A 199 16.64 -22.37 2.30
CA SER A 199 17.59 -21.75 1.38
C SER A 199 18.11 -20.39 1.85
N SER A 200 17.55 -19.84 2.94
CA SER A 200 18.01 -18.60 3.55
C SER A 200 18.23 -18.76 5.06
N ASN A 201 18.96 -17.82 5.66
CA ASN A 201 19.13 -17.74 7.11
C ASN A 201 17.83 -17.38 7.84
N THR A 202 16.78 -16.99 7.13
CA THR A 202 15.44 -16.79 7.69
C THR A 202 14.58 -18.01 7.41
N VAL A 203 14.42 -18.85 8.42
CA VAL A 203 13.56 -20.03 8.38
C VAL A 203 12.13 -19.63 8.69
N GLN A 204 11.27 -19.71 7.68
CA GLN A 204 9.84 -19.47 7.81
C GLN A 204 9.07 -20.79 7.77
N ASN A 205 7.89 -20.83 8.39
CA ASN A 205 6.96 -21.97 8.36
C ASN A 205 7.49 -23.27 8.99
N ALA A 206 8.63 -23.24 9.69
CA ALA A 206 9.06 -24.35 10.53
C ALA A 206 8.08 -24.58 11.69
N ILE A 207 7.63 -23.47 12.28
CA ILE A 207 6.55 -23.43 13.28
C ILE A 207 5.57 -22.37 12.78
N SER A 208 4.27 -22.70 12.80
CA SER A 208 3.23 -21.77 12.35
C SER A 208 3.29 -20.46 13.14
N GLY A 209 3.36 -19.33 12.44
CA GLY A 209 3.42 -18.00 13.05
C GLY A 209 4.79 -17.58 13.58
N VAL A 210 5.83 -18.40 13.43
CA VAL A 210 7.20 -18.07 13.86
C VAL A 210 8.13 -17.94 12.65
N SER A 211 8.92 -16.88 12.63
CA SER A 211 10.03 -16.68 11.69
C SER A 211 11.33 -16.67 12.48
N LEU A 212 12.22 -17.62 12.20
CA LEU A 212 13.50 -17.76 12.90
C LEU A 212 14.62 -17.24 12.01
N THR A 213 15.42 -16.30 12.50
CA THR A 213 16.63 -15.83 11.80
C THR A 213 17.86 -16.44 12.46
N VAL A 214 18.52 -17.35 11.74
CA VAL A 214 19.75 -18.03 12.17
C VAL A 214 20.94 -17.11 11.93
N GLN A 215 21.72 -16.86 12.97
CA GLN A 215 22.90 -15.99 12.88
C GLN A 215 24.20 -16.78 12.83
N SER A 216 24.27 -17.86 13.61
CA SER A 216 25.45 -18.72 13.72
C SER A 216 25.02 -20.18 13.92
N VAL A 217 25.96 -21.08 13.66
CA VAL A 217 25.80 -22.50 14.02
C VAL A 217 25.92 -22.61 15.54
N SER A 218 24.98 -23.34 16.16
CA SER A 218 25.04 -23.71 17.58
C SER A 218 25.04 -25.22 17.72
N THR A 219 25.90 -25.74 18.58
CA THR A 219 25.86 -27.14 19.03
C THR A 219 24.96 -27.32 20.24
N ASP A 220 24.72 -26.24 20.99
CA ASP A 220 23.88 -26.24 22.17
C ASP A 220 22.45 -25.85 21.79
N PRO A 221 21.41 -26.47 22.40
CA PRO A 221 20.03 -26.10 22.17
C PRO A 221 19.75 -24.63 22.53
N VAL A 222 19.09 -23.91 21.64
CA VAL A 222 18.65 -22.52 21.87
C VAL A 222 17.16 -22.54 22.24
N GLU A 223 16.83 -22.10 23.45
CA GLU A 223 15.44 -21.99 23.89
C GLU A 223 14.80 -20.73 23.31
N VAL A 224 13.64 -20.91 22.66
CA VAL A 224 12.84 -19.81 22.10
C VAL A 224 11.50 -19.77 22.81
N VAL A 225 11.29 -18.75 23.64
CA VAL A 225 10.04 -18.56 24.37
C VAL A 225 9.12 -17.63 23.58
N VAL A 226 7.93 -18.13 23.24
CA VAL A 226 6.87 -17.32 22.61
C VAL A 226 5.85 -16.94 23.67
N SER A 227 5.77 -15.65 23.98
CA SER A 227 4.83 -15.09 24.96
C SER A 227 3.91 -14.04 24.33
N SER A 228 2.69 -13.92 24.83
CA SER A 228 1.78 -12.85 24.45
C SER A 228 2.36 -11.47 24.82
N ASN A 229 2.37 -10.54 23.87
CA ASN A 229 2.78 -9.15 24.08
C ASN A 229 1.61 -8.21 23.79
N ASN A 230 1.05 -7.63 24.86
CA ASN A 230 -0.13 -6.76 24.78
C ASN A 230 0.22 -5.27 24.81
N SER A 231 1.51 -4.91 24.80
CA SER A 231 1.98 -3.52 24.97
C SER A 231 1.44 -2.58 23.88
N THR A 232 1.40 -3.03 22.63
CA THR A 232 0.84 -2.23 21.52
C THR A 232 -0.64 -1.99 21.71
N LEU A 233 -1.39 -3.00 22.15
CA LEU A 233 -2.83 -2.87 22.39
C LEU A 233 -3.11 -1.94 23.58
N GLU A 234 -2.36 -2.07 24.67
CA GLU A 234 -2.44 -1.16 25.83
C GLU A 234 -2.20 0.29 25.42
N LYS A 235 -1.15 0.55 24.64
CA LYS A 235 -0.85 1.90 24.12
C LYS A 235 -1.98 2.46 23.26
N ASN A 236 -2.58 1.63 22.40
CA ASN A 236 -3.69 2.05 21.54
C ASN A 236 -4.95 2.37 22.34
N LEU A 237 -5.25 1.60 23.39
CA LEU A 237 -6.37 1.86 24.29
C LEU A 237 -6.15 3.14 25.11
N GLN A 238 -4.93 3.36 25.63
CA GLN A 238 -4.57 4.62 26.30
C GLN A 238 -4.72 5.81 25.34
N LEU A 239 -4.22 5.69 24.11
CA LEU A 239 -4.36 6.74 23.10
C LEU A 239 -5.83 7.05 22.82
N PHE A 240 -6.69 6.03 22.73
CA PHE A 240 -8.13 6.24 22.57
C PHE A 240 -8.72 7.03 23.74
N VAL A 241 -8.40 6.65 24.99
CA VAL A 241 -8.84 7.35 26.21
C VAL A 241 -8.37 8.80 26.21
N ASP A 242 -7.12 9.05 25.86
CA ASP A 242 -6.54 10.40 25.80
C ASP A 242 -7.23 11.27 24.75
N GLN A 243 -7.49 10.73 23.56
CA GLN A 243 -8.16 11.48 22.49
C GLN A 243 -9.62 11.77 22.81
N PHE A 244 -10.34 10.82 23.41
CA PHE A 244 -11.70 11.06 23.89
C PHE A 244 -11.72 12.18 24.93
N ASN A 245 -10.80 12.14 25.90
CA ASN A 245 -10.69 13.16 26.94
C ASN A 245 -10.33 14.54 26.38
N LYS A 246 -9.46 14.62 25.36
CA LYS A 246 -9.17 15.88 24.65
C LYS A 246 -10.41 16.48 23.99
N ILE A 247 -11.25 15.65 23.37
CA ILE A 247 -12.52 16.12 22.81
C ILE A 247 -13.43 16.66 23.92
N ARG A 248 -13.55 15.91 25.04
CA ARG A 248 -14.36 16.34 26.18
C ARG A 248 -13.89 17.67 26.79
N ASP A 249 -12.57 17.85 26.91
CA ASP A 249 -11.96 19.10 27.38
C ASP A 249 -12.26 20.26 26.44
N LYS A 250 -12.12 20.04 25.12
CA LYS A 250 -12.42 21.05 24.12
C LYS A 250 -13.90 21.43 24.14
N VAL A 251 -14.81 20.46 24.19
CA VAL A 251 -16.25 20.74 24.25
C VAL A 251 -16.62 21.49 25.53
N THR A 252 -16.11 21.06 26.69
CA THR A 252 -16.35 21.74 27.97
C THR A 252 -15.89 23.20 27.91
N LYS A 253 -14.70 23.45 27.34
CA LYS A 253 -14.18 24.82 27.15
C LYS A 253 -15.06 25.67 26.23
N GLU A 254 -15.46 25.13 25.07
CA GLU A 254 -16.21 25.90 24.06
C GLU A 254 -17.69 26.06 24.40
N THR A 255 -18.22 25.30 25.35
CA THR A 255 -19.64 25.36 25.79
C THR A 255 -19.83 25.86 27.22
N ALA A 256 -18.76 26.26 27.90
CA ALA A 256 -18.85 26.79 29.26
C ALA A 256 -19.60 28.13 29.30
N PHE A 257 -20.30 28.38 30.40
CA PHE A 257 -20.82 29.70 30.75
C PHE A 257 -20.13 30.18 32.02
N ASP A 258 -19.46 31.32 31.94
CA ASP A 258 -18.86 31.99 33.09
C ASP A 258 -19.86 33.01 33.65
N ALA A 259 -20.49 32.65 34.77
CA ALA A 259 -21.49 33.50 35.43
C ALA A 259 -20.87 34.77 36.05
N SER A 260 -19.59 34.74 36.42
CA SER A 260 -18.88 35.85 37.04
C SER A 260 -18.57 36.94 36.02
N ASN A 261 -18.07 36.55 34.85
CA ASN A 261 -17.73 37.47 33.76
C ASN A 261 -18.88 37.68 32.78
N LYS A 262 -20.00 36.95 32.93
CA LYS A 262 -21.14 36.91 32.00
C LYS A 262 -20.72 36.60 30.56
N THR A 263 -19.69 35.77 30.40
CA THR A 263 -19.15 35.36 29.10
C THR A 263 -19.49 33.91 28.81
N SER A 264 -19.82 33.59 27.57
CA SER A 264 -20.07 32.24 27.09
C SER A 264 -18.96 31.76 26.16
N GLY A 265 -18.65 30.46 26.20
CA GLY A 265 -17.87 29.80 25.15
C GLY A 265 -18.56 29.93 23.79
N LEU A 266 -17.75 29.87 22.71
CA LEU A 266 -18.20 30.15 21.34
C LEU A 266 -19.33 29.22 20.87
N LEU A 267 -19.39 28.00 21.41
CA LEU A 267 -20.34 26.96 21.01
C LEU A 267 -21.43 26.72 22.05
N LEU A 268 -21.59 27.59 23.05
CA LEU A 268 -22.67 27.48 24.04
C LEU A 268 -24.03 27.41 23.32
N GLY A 269 -24.84 26.41 23.68
CA GLY A 269 -26.16 26.19 23.10
C GLY A 269 -26.16 25.58 21.69
N ASN A 270 -25.01 25.16 21.17
CA ASN A 270 -24.94 24.55 19.84
C ASN A 270 -25.47 23.10 19.85
N PRO A 271 -26.55 22.78 19.10
CA PRO A 271 -27.15 21.45 19.11
C PRO A 271 -26.25 20.38 18.46
N GLU A 272 -25.34 20.74 17.56
CA GLU A 272 -24.43 19.77 16.92
C GLU A 272 -23.32 19.31 17.85
N VAL A 273 -22.88 20.18 18.77
CA VAL A 273 -21.94 19.80 19.83
C VAL A 273 -22.60 18.78 20.76
N LEU A 274 -23.84 19.05 21.19
CA LEU A 274 -24.61 18.13 22.03
C LEU A 274 -24.83 16.77 21.35
N ARG A 275 -25.18 16.75 20.06
CA ARG A 275 -25.32 15.49 19.29
C ARG A 275 -24.01 14.73 19.19
N THR A 276 -22.89 15.43 18.98
CA THR A 276 -21.55 14.83 18.92
C THR A 276 -21.19 14.18 20.25
N GLU A 277 -21.40 14.89 21.37
CA GLU A 277 -21.17 14.34 22.70
C GLU A 277 -22.05 13.13 22.99
N GLN A 278 -23.34 13.17 22.65
CA GLN A 278 -24.25 12.05 22.82
C GLN A 278 -23.83 10.83 21.97
N ALA A 279 -23.37 11.04 20.73
CA ALA A 279 -22.91 9.97 19.86
C ALA A 279 -21.66 9.28 20.43
N LEU A 280 -20.69 10.06 20.90
CA LEU A 280 -19.46 9.55 21.51
C LEU A 280 -19.73 8.89 22.87
N ALA A 281 -20.58 9.49 23.71
CA ALA A 281 -20.99 8.92 25.00
C ALA A 281 -21.72 7.58 24.80
N ARG A 282 -22.62 7.49 23.82
CA ARG A 282 -23.27 6.22 23.45
C ARG A 282 -22.25 5.20 22.96
N LEU A 283 -21.28 5.59 22.13
CA LEU A 283 -20.25 4.67 21.64
C LEU A 283 -19.48 3.99 22.79
N VAL A 284 -19.09 4.77 23.81
CA VAL A 284 -18.27 4.25 24.92
C VAL A 284 -19.09 3.53 26.00
N SER A 285 -20.37 3.87 26.16
CA SER A 285 -21.28 3.24 27.13
C SER A 285 -22.05 2.04 26.56
N GLN A 286 -22.09 1.88 25.24
CA GLN A 286 -22.87 0.81 24.60
C GLN A 286 -22.25 -0.56 24.88
N ARG A 287 -23.05 -1.42 25.52
CA ARG A 287 -22.76 -2.86 25.62
C ARG A 287 -22.92 -3.55 24.27
N SER A 288 -22.00 -4.45 23.94
CA SER A 288 -22.18 -5.39 22.84
C SER A 288 -23.04 -6.56 23.32
N PHE A 289 -23.91 -7.05 22.43
CA PHE A 289 -24.65 -8.30 22.63
C PHE A 289 -23.87 -9.51 22.07
N ALA A 290 -22.55 -9.37 21.94
CA ALA A 290 -21.71 -10.45 21.46
C ALA A 290 -21.61 -11.56 22.53
N SER A 291 -21.47 -12.80 22.07
CA SER A 291 -21.10 -13.94 22.91
C SER A 291 -19.71 -13.69 23.51
N GLY A 292 -19.57 -13.86 24.83
CA GLY A 292 -18.30 -13.70 25.56
C GLY A 292 -18.45 -12.92 26.87
N GLN A 293 -17.40 -12.93 27.70
CA GLN A 293 -17.36 -12.21 28.97
C GLN A 293 -17.08 -10.71 28.79
N VAL A 294 -16.48 -10.33 27.65
CA VAL A 294 -16.15 -8.94 27.31
C VAL A 294 -17.26 -8.31 26.47
N GLN A 295 -18.17 -7.61 27.15
CA GLN A 295 -19.33 -6.95 26.52
C GLN A 295 -19.27 -5.41 26.56
N SER A 296 -18.31 -4.82 27.27
CA SER A 296 -18.18 -3.36 27.38
C SER A 296 -16.73 -2.93 27.53
N LEU A 297 -16.47 -1.64 27.28
CA LEU A 297 -15.18 -1.02 27.58
C LEU A 297 -14.82 -1.11 29.07
N ASP A 298 -15.81 -1.04 29.97
CA ASP A 298 -15.56 -1.20 31.41
C ASP A 298 -14.94 -2.57 31.74
N ARG A 299 -15.40 -3.65 31.08
CA ARG A 299 -14.82 -4.99 31.26
C ARG A 299 -13.36 -5.07 30.79
N LEU A 300 -12.94 -4.17 29.91
CA LEU A 300 -11.55 -3.99 29.48
C LEU A 300 -10.75 -3.03 30.36
N GLY A 301 -11.32 -2.51 31.45
CA GLY A 301 -10.67 -1.53 32.31
C GLY A 301 -10.84 -0.08 31.84
N ILE A 302 -11.72 0.20 30.89
CA ILE A 302 -12.00 1.58 30.43
C ILE A 302 -13.37 2.02 30.96
N SER A 303 -13.37 2.88 31.97
CA SER A 303 -14.59 3.37 32.64
C SER A 303 -14.86 4.84 32.35
N LEU A 304 -16.13 5.25 32.46
CA LEU A 304 -16.55 6.65 32.37
C LEU A 304 -16.76 7.18 33.79
N ASN A 305 -16.11 8.28 34.17
CA ASN A 305 -16.30 8.92 35.46
C ASN A 305 -17.46 9.94 35.45
N ASP A 306 -17.78 10.51 36.61
CA ASP A 306 -18.90 11.45 36.82
C ASP A 306 -18.80 12.72 35.98
N LYS A 307 -17.58 13.06 35.50
CA LYS A 307 -17.34 14.23 34.61
C LYS A 307 -17.51 13.89 33.13
N GLY A 308 -17.83 12.64 32.82
CA GLY A 308 -17.90 12.12 31.45
C GLY A 308 -16.53 11.96 30.81
N ARG A 309 -15.47 11.73 31.62
CA ARG A 309 -14.11 11.41 31.13
C ARG A 309 -13.88 9.92 31.19
N LEU A 310 -13.03 9.41 30.29
CA LEU A 310 -12.58 8.03 30.34
C LEU A 310 -11.35 7.89 31.23
N GLU A 311 -11.29 6.79 31.97
CA GLU A 311 -10.15 6.34 32.77
C GLU A 311 -9.75 4.94 32.34
N PHE A 312 -8.45 4.64 32.35
CA PHE A 312 -7.92 3.34 31.94
C PHE A 312 -7.18 2.64 33.09
N ASP A 313 -7.80 1.58 33.61
CA ASP A 313 -7.23 0.66 34.57
C ASP A 313 -6.44 -0.44 33.83
N LYS A 314 -5.12 -0.24 33.79
CA LYS A 314 -4.17 -1.15 33.17
C LYS A 314 -4.13 -2.52 33.85
N GLU A 315 -4.33 -2.59 35.18
CA GLU A 315 -4.31 -3.86 35.90
C GLU A 315 -5.54 -4.71 35.56
N LYS A 316 -6.72 -4.09 35.49
CA LYS A 316 -7.96 -4.76 35.06
C LYS A 316 -7.84 -5.23 33.61
N PHE A 317 -7.23 -4.44 32.74
CA PHE A 317 -6.91 -4.83 31.37
C PHE A 317 -5.95 -6.02 31.29
N SER A 318 -4.84 -6.01 32.04
CA SER A 318 -3.90 -7.13 32.08
C SER A 318 -4.55 -8.42 32.56
N LYS A 319 -5.43 -8.36 33.57
CA LYS A 319 -6.17 -9.53 34.10
C LYS A 319 -7.13 -10.13 33.06
N ILE A 320 -7.88 -9.30 32.33
CA ILE A 320 -8.80 -9.81 31.31
C ILE A 320 -8.06 -10.37 30.09
N MET A 321 -6.93 -9.76 29.70
CA MET A 321 -6.10 -10.27 28.62
C MET A 321 -5.44 -11.62 28.95
N ALA A 322 -5.07 -11.85 30.21
CA ALA A 322 -4.50 -13.11 30.66
C ALA A 322 -5.55 -14.24 30.73
N SER A 323 -6.81 -13.91 31.03
CA SER A 323 -7.89 -14.89 31.21
C SER A 323 -8.70 -15.16 29.95
N ASN A 324 -8.99 -14.15 29.13
CA ASN A 324 -9.89 -14.25 27.98
C ASN A 324 -9.39 -13.43 26.75
N PRO A 325 -8.21 -13.74 26.19
CA PRO A 325 -7.64 -12.97 25.08
C PRO A 325 -8.50 -13.00 23.80
N ASP A 326 -9.15 -14.12 23.50
CA ASP A 326 -10.00 -14.26 22.30
C ASP A 326 -11.28 -13.42 22.39
N ASP A 327 -11.87 -13.30 23.59
CA ASP A 327 -13.03 -12.44 23.82
C ASP A 327 -12.65 -10.96 23.64
N VAL A 328 -11.47 -10.55 24.12
CA VAL A 328 -10.96 -9.18 23.91
C VAL A 328 -10.76 -8.90 22.42
N LYS A 329 -10.13 -9.84 21.70
CA LYS A 329 -9.95 -9.75 20.25
C LYS A 329 -11.29 -9.63 19.53
N SER A 330 -12.24 -10.52 19.83
CA SER A 330 -13.59 -10.51 19.27
C SER A 330 -14.29 -9.18 19.56
N PHE A 331 -14.28 -8.70 20.80
CA PHE A 331 -14.92 -7.44 21.18
C PHE A 331 -14.34 -6.25 20.39
N LEU A 332 -13.02 -6.18 20.20
CA LEU A 332 -12.37 -5.05 19.54
C LEU A 332 -12.46 -5.10 18.02
N THR A 333 -12.23 -6.27 17.41
CA THR A 333 -11.94 -6.39 15.97
C THR A 333 -12.98 -7.16 15.16
N LYS A 334 -14.01 -7.75 15.79
CA LYS A 334 -15.04 -8.49 15.05
C LYS A 334 -15.67 -7.64 13.97
N GLU A 335 -15.79 -8.23 12.78
CA GLU A 335 -16.32 -7.54 11.61
C GLU A 335 -17.73 -6.98 11.90
N LYS A 336 -17.97 -5.72 11.51
CA LYS A 336 -19.23 -4.95 11.64
C LYS A 336 -19.74 -4.68 13.07
N THR A 337 -19.42 -5.53 14.04
CA THR A 337 -20.00 -5.52 15.40
C THR A 337 -18.98 -5.22 16.49
N GLY A 338 -17.70 -5.43 16.21
CA GLY A 338 -16.60 -5.07 17.10
C GLY A 338 -16.58 -3.58 17.39
N PHE A 339 -15.96 -3.19 18.51
CA PHE A 339 -15.83 -1.81 18.93
C PHE A 339 -15.19 -0.93 17.85
N GLY A 340 -14.13 -1.40 17.18
CA GLY A 340 -13.49 -0.65 16.11
C GLY A 340 -14.42 -0.36 14.93
N ALA A 341 -15.22 -1.34 14.51
CA ALA A 341 -16.19 -1.17 13.43
C ALA A 341 -17.31 -0.18 13.82
N ARG A 342 -17.85 -0.31 15.04
CA ARG A 342 -18.88 0.61 15.57
C ARG A 342 -18.35 2.03 15.72
N ALA A 343 -17.14 2.18 16.26
CA ALA A 343 -16.47 3.47 16.39
C ALA A 343 -16.29 4.13 15.02
N LYS A 344 -15.84 3.36 14.02
CA LYS A 344 -15.71 3.86 12.65
C LYS A 344 -17.04 4.39 12.10
N VAL A 345 -18.14 3.64 12.26
CA VAL A 345 -19.47 4.09 11.80
C VAL A 345 -19.88 5.41 12.47
N VAL A 346 -19.70 5.53 13.79
CA VAL A 346 -20.02 6.76 14.53
C VAL A 346 -19.16 7.92 14.03
N ILE A 347 -17.85 7.73 13.89
CA ILE A 347 -16.93 8.78 13.45
C ILE A 347 -17.21 9.19 11.99
N ASP A 348 -17.46 8.24 11.09
CA ASP A 348 -17.83 8.52 9.70
C ASP A 348 -19.17 9.29 9.62
N SER A 349 -20.13 9.03 10.52
CA SER A 349 -21.39 9.79 10.58
C SER A 349 -21.19 11.25 11.03
N LEU A 350 -20.16 11.52 11.83
CA LEU A 350 -19.86 12.84 12.37
C LEU A 350 -18.97 13.67 11.42
N VAL A 351 -17.91 13.06 10.88
CA VAL A 351 -16.84 13.73 10.11
C VAL A 351 -16.44 13.03 8.80
N GLY A 352 -17.21 12.05 8.33
CA GLY A 352 -16.95 11.38 7.05
C GLY A 352 -16.94 12.33 5.85
N VAL A 353 -16.08 12.02 4.87
CA VAL A 353 -15.76 12.88 3.72
C VAL A 353 -16.95 13.11 2.78
N ASN A 354 -17.81 12.11 2.59
CA ASN A 354 -18.87 12.16 1.58
C ASN A 354 -20.17 12.80 2.10
N ASN A 355 -20.61 12.41 3.30
CA ASN A 355 -21.85 12.90 3.89
C ASN A 355 -21.82 12.69 5.41
N SER A 356 -21.61 13.77 6.15
CA SER A 356 -21.54 13.72 7.62
C SER A 356 -22.16 14.96 8.25
N ALA A 357 -22.60 14.82 9.50
CA ALA A 357 -23.35 15.86 10.20
C ALA A 357 -22.58 17.18 10.28
N LEU A 358 -21.29 17.14 10.64
CA LEU A 358 -20.48 18.35 10.82
C LEU A 358 -20.09 18.97 9.47
N VAL A 359 -19.82 18.17 8.44
CA VAL A 359 -19.54 18.69 7.08
C VAL A 359 -20.78 19.37 6.50
N ASN A 360 -21.96 18.76 6.63
CA ASN A 360 -23.22 19.36 6.18
C ASN A 360 -23.53 20.68 6.91
N ARG A 361 -23.24 20.74 8.21
CA ARG A 361 -23.36 21.96 8.98
C ARG A 361 -22.39 23.02 8.46
N ASN A 362 -21.10 22.69 8.31
CA ASN A 362 -20.10 23.61 7.79
C ASN A 362 -20.53 24.20 6.42
N ASN A 363 -20.97 23.35 5.49
CA ASN A 363 -21.47 23.78 4.18
C ASN A 363 -22.71 24.68 4.26
N THR A 364 -23.53 24.53 5.30
CA THR A 364 -24.69 25.41 5.53
C THR A 364 -24.24 26.78 6.03
N TRP A 365 -23.25 26.83 6.92
CA TRP A 365 -22.69 28.08 7.42
C TRP A 365 -21.95 28.84 6.31
N THR A 366 -21.18 28.16 5.47
CA THR A 366 -20.53 28.77 4.29
C THR A 366 -21.56 29.46 3.40
N ARG A 367 -22.66 28.77 3.05
CA ARG A 367 -23.74 29.35 2.24
C ARG A 367 -24.43 30.56 2.91
N GLN A 368 -24.58 30.54 4.23
CA GLN A 368 -25.13 31.69 4.96
C GLN A 368 -24.18 32.89 4.93
N ILE A 369 -22.87 32.65 5.09
CA ILE A 369 -21.85 33.69 5.00
C ILE A 369 -21.87 34.31 3.59
N ASP A 370 -21.91 33.49 2.54
CA ASP A 370 -21.95 33.96 1.16
C ASP A 370 -23.17 34.84 0.90
N ALA A 371 -24.37 34.39 1.31
CA ALA A 371 -25.60 35.16 1.16
C ALA A 371 -25.58 36.48 1.95
N LEU A 372 -24.96 36.51 3.13
CA LEU A 372 -24.80 37.74 3.92
C LEU A 372 -23.82 38.70 3.24
N ASN A 373 -22.71 38.21 2.70
CA ASN A 373 -21.75 39.01 1.96
C ASN A 373 -22.39 39.65 0.71
N ASP A 374 -23.18 38.88 -0.04
CA ASP A 374 -23.93 39.40 -1.18
C ASP A 374 -24.91 40.50 -0.78
N ARG A 375 -25.61 40.32 0.36
CA ARG A 375 -26.51 41.33 0.91
C ARG A 375 -25.74 42.59 1.31
N VAL A 376 -24.60 42.47 1.99
CA VAL A 376 -23.74 43.60 2.35
C VAL A 376 -23.33 44.36 1.09
N ASN A 377 -22.83 43.67 0.06
CA ASN A 377 -22.43 44.28 -1.21
C ASN A 377 -23.59 45.04 -1.86
N SER A 378 -24.80 44.46 -1.86
CA SER A 378 -25.99 45.12 -2.42
C SER A 378 -26.39 46.38 -1.65
N MET A 379 -26.24 46.40 -0.33
CA MET A 379 -26.54 47.56 0.50
C MET A 379 -25.50 48.66 0.32
N THR A 380 -24.22 48.30 0.26
CA THR A 380 -23.12 49.24 -0.04
C THR A 380 -23.36 49.93 -1.39
N ALA A 381 -23.66 49.17 -2.45
CA ALA A 381 -23.97 49.73 -3.76
C ALA A 381 -25.19 50.68 -3.76
N ARG A 382 -26.18 50.45 -2.89
CA ARG A 382 -27.32 51.37 -2.74
C ARG A 382 -26.92 52.65 -2.02
N LEU A 383 -26.13 52.55 -0.95
CA LEU A 383 -25.61 53.71 -0.23
C LEU A 383 -24.74 54.59 -1.14
N ASP A 384 -23.93 53.99 -2.01
CA ASP A 384 -23.13 54.74 -2.98
C ASP A 384 -23.99 55.51 -3.99
N LYS A 385 -25.05 54.90 -4.52
CA LYS A 385 -26.01 55.59 -5.40
C LYS A 385 -26.76 56.72 -4.70
N GLU A 386 -27.14 56.52 -3.44
CA GLU A 386 -27.78 57.56 -2.64
C GLU A 386 -26.85 58.74 -2.40
N ARG A 387 -25.58 58.46 -2.07
CA ARG A 387 -24.54 59.48 -1.96
C ARG A 387 -24.38 60.25 -3.26
N GLU A 388 -24.28 59.57 -4.40
CA GLU A 388 -24.18 60.20 -5.71
C GLU A 388 -25.39 61.10 -6.01
N ARG A 389 -26.61 60.61 -5.73
CA ARG A 389 -27.85 61.38 -5.89
C ARG A 389 -27.85 62.65 -5.03
N LEU A 390 -27.48 62.54 -3.76
CA LEU A 390 -27.42 63.68 -2.84
C LEU A 390 -26.37 64.71 -3.28
N LEU A 391 -25.20 64.27 -3.75
CA LEU A 391 -24.17 65.15 -4.32
C LEU A 391 -24.69 65.90 -5.55
N LEU A 392 -25.39 65.21 -6.46
CA LEU A 392 -26.00 65.84 -7.64
C LEU A 392 -27.08 66.87 -7.26
N GLN A 393 -27.93 66.56 -6.27
CA GLN A 393 -28.92 67.51 -5.76
C GLN A 393 -28.25 68.75 -5.15
N PHE A 394 -27.19 68.55 -4.37
CA PHE A 394 -26.40 69.64 -3.80
C PHE A 394 -25.80 70.53 -4.89
N PHE A 395 -25.16 69.96 -5.92
CA PHE A 395 -24.60 70.75 -7.04
C PHE A 395 -25.66 71.54 -7.81
N ARG A 396 -26.84 70.95 -8.07
CA ARG A 396 -27.95 71.65 -8.73
C ARG A 396 -28.52 72.79 -7.87
N MET A 397 -28.56 72.60 -6.55
CA MET A 397 -28.97 73.62 -5.60
C MET A 397 -27.97 74.79 -5.62
N GLU A 398 -26.67 74.52 -5.58
CA GLU A 398 -25.62 75.54 -5.70
C GLU A 398 -25.72 76.32 -7.04
N GLU A 399 -25.95 75.63 -8.15
CA GLU A 399 -26.17 76.28 -9.45
C GLU A 399 -27.43 77.18 -9.44
N SER A 400 -28.52 76.70 -8.84
CA SER A 400 -29.77 77.45 -8.73
C SER A 400 -29.61 78.68 -7.84
N ILE A 401 -28.92 78.56 -6.70
CA ILE A 401 -28.58 79.69 -5.83
C ILE A 401 -27.73 80.71 -6.58
N THR A 402 -26.74 80.25 -7.36
CA THR A 402 -25.91 81.12 -8.19
C THR A 402 -26.74 81.86 -9.23
N ARG A 403 -27.68 81.19 -9.92
CA ARG A 403 -28.62 81.84 -10.85
C ARG A 403 -29.55 82.84 -10.14
N ILE A 404 -30.07 82.51 -8.95
CA ILE A 404 -30.90 83.42 -8.16
C ILE A 404 -30.10 84.67 -7.76
N ARG A 405 -28.85 84.50 -7.31
CA ARG A 405 -27.96 85.63 -7.00
C ARG A 405 -27.73 86.51 -8.23
N ASN A 406 -27.42 85.90 -9.38
CA ASN A 406 -27.24 86.64 -10.64
C ASN A 406 -28.52 87.38 -11.09
N ASN A 407 -29.70 86.75 -10.96
CA ASN A 407 -30.98 87.39 -11.26
C ASN A 407 -31.34 88.49 -10.26
N ALA A 408 -31.02 88.34 -8.97
CA ALA A 408 -31.22 89.38 -7.96
C ALA A 408 -30.31 90.59 -8.23
N SER A 409 -29.07 90.37 -8.67
CA SER A 409 -28.20 91.44 -9.16
C SER A 409 -28.78 92.13 -10.40
N GLY A 410 -29.25 91.38 -11.39
CA GLY A 410 -29.89 91.94 -12.59
C GLY A 410 -31.22 92.68 -12.33
N LEU A 411 -32.00 92.25 -11.33
CA LEU A 411 -33.22 92.97 -10.89
C LEU A 411 -32.88 94.23 -10.09
N GLY A 412 -31.78 94.22 -9.32
CA GLY A 412 -31.24 95.42 -8.68
C GLY A 412 -30.83 96.50 -9.68
N GLU A 413 -30.37 96.10 -10.88
CA GLU A 413 -30.10 97.02 -11.99
C GLU A 413 -31.37 97.57 -12.68
N ILE A 414 -32.54 96.93 -12.49
CA ILE A 414 -33.80 97.31 -13.17
C ILE A 414 -34.67 98.26 -12.31
N GLN A 415 -34.22 98.70 -11.13
CA GLN A 415 -35.06 99.53 -10.26
C GLN A 415 -35.09 101.03 -10.64
N TYR A 416 -36.17 101.37 -11.36
CA TYR A 416 -36.93 102.64 -11.49
C TYR A 416 -36.18 103.97 -11.71
N LEU A 417 -36.21 104.42 -12.97
CA LEU A 417 -36.36 105.85 -13.32
C LEU A 417 -37.71 106.34 -12.78
N SER A 418 -37.72 106.96 -11.60
CA SER A 418 -38.86 107.77 -11.14
C SER A 418 -38.50 109.25 -11.14
N ARG A 419 -39.06 109.91 -12.18
CA ARG A 419 -39.27 111.35 -12.46
C ARG A 419 -38.07 112.29 -12.53
#